data_AF-A0AAD9IMX8-F1
#
_entry.id   AF-A0AAD9IMX8-F1
#
_cell.length_a   1.000
_cell.length_b   1.000
_cell.length_c   1.000
_cell.angle_alpha   90.00
_cell.angle_beta   90.00
_cell.angle_gamma   90.00
#
_symmetry.space_group_name_H-M   'P 1'
#
loop_
_entity.id
_entity.type
_entity.pdbx_description
1 polymer ?
#
loop_
_entity_poly.entity_id
_entity_poly.type
_entity_poly.pdbx_seq_one_letter_code
_entity_poly.pdbx_strand_id
1 'polypeptide(L)' 'GRLRDFTIGVTNTLPTAATGPDKLPREVCLHFTGVFPASTEMLTCTAIARGRYLFIQIEGDGLAKDMLTICEVEVF' A
#
# COMPACT_ATOMS: atom_id res chain seq x y z
N GLY A 1 -6.21 -13.93 -7.14
CA GLY A 1 -7.27 -12.92 -6.98
C GLY A 1 -6.84 -11.63 -7.67
N ARG A 2 -7.76 -10.73 -7.98
CA ARG A 2 -7.40 -9.36 -8.36
C ARG A 2 -7.15 -8.54 -7.10
N LEU A 3 -6.21 -7.59 -7.15
CA LEU A 3 -5.98 -6.65 -6.05
C LEU A 3 -7.24 -5.80 -5.86
N ARG A 4 -7.64 -5.64 -4.59
CA ARG A 4 -8.80 -4.86 -4.18
C ARG A 4 -8.47 -4.10 -2.91
N ASP A 5 -9.19 -3.01 -2.68
CA ASP A 5 -9.29 -2.32 -1.38
C ASP A 5 -7.94 -2.25 -0.65
N PHE A 6 -7.08 -1.31 -1.06
CA PHE A 6 -5.72 -1.22 -0.55
C PHE A 6 -5.31 0.22 -0.28
N THR A 7 -4.35 0.36 0.63
CA THR A 7 -3.75 1.64 1.00
C THR A 7 -2.29 1.68 0.59
N ILE A 8 -1.89 2.79 -0.06
CA ILE A 8 -0.51 3.18 -0.28
C ILE A 8 -0.15 4.24 0.75
N GLY A 9 0.95 4.04 1.47
CA GLY A 9 1.49 5.06 2.35
C GLY A 9 2.99 5.03 2.42
N VAL A 10 3.53 6.01 3.13
CA VAL A 10 4.96 6.19 3.32
C VAL A 10 5.30 6.36 4.79
N THR A 11 6.50 5.94 5.18
CA THR A 11 7.01 6.09 6.54
C THR A 11 8.51 6.38 6.51
N ASN A 12 9.02 6.99 7.59
CA ASN A 12 10.45 7.19 7.81
C ASN A 12 11.08 6.06 8.65
N THR A 13 10.27 5.12 9.13
CA THR A 13 10.73 3.97 9.93
C THR A 13 10.68 2.71 9.08
N LEU A 14 11.78 1.96 9.03
CA LEU A 14 11.83 0.69 8.29
C LEU A 14 10.82 -0.30 8.88
N PRO A 15 9.83 -0.77 8.11
CA PRO A 15 8.93 -1.83 8.56
C PRO A 15 9.70 -3.14 8.77
N THR A 16 9.36 -3.86 9.84
CA THR A 16 9.90 -5.20 10.11
C THR A 16 8.77 -6.22 10.08
N ALA A 17 9.11 -7.50 9.97
CA ALA A 17 8.13 -8.58 10.05
C ALA A 17 7.32 -8.60 11.37
N ALA A 18 7.86 -8.04 12.46
CA ALA A 18 7.21 -7.99 13.75
C ALA A 18 6.27 -6.78 13.91
N THR A 19 6.61 -5.64 13.31
CA THR A 19 5.90 -4.38 13.54
C THR A 19 4.92 -4.03 12.42
N GLY A 20 5.16 -4.46 11.18
CA GLY A 20 4.34 -4.06 10.03
C GLY A 20 4.34 -2.54 9.79
N PRO A 21 3.81 -2.06 8.65
CA PRO A 21 3.68 -0.63 8.37
C PRO A 21 2.48 0.03 9.08
N ASP A 22 1.46 -0.75 9.44
CA ASP A 22 0.22 -0.32 10.10
C ASP A 22 0.44 0.21 11.52
N LYS A 23 1.47 -0.29 12.21
CA LYS A 23 1.82 0.12 13.58
C LYS A 23 2.87 1.23 13.65
N LEU A 24 3.26 1.78 12.51
CA LEU A 24 4.28 2.84 12.42
C LEU A 24 3.63 4.20 12.14
N PRO A 25 4.26 5.30 12.60
CA PRO A 25 3.92 6.63 12.10
C PRO A 25 4.04 6.66 10.58
N ARG A 26 2.98 7.05 9.90
CA ARG A 26 2.86 6.98 8.44
C ARG A 26 2.03 8.12 7.89
N GLU A 27 2.36 8.52 6.68
CA GLU A 27 1.53 9.42 5.86
C GLU A 27 0.84 8.59 4.79
N VAL A 28 -0.48 8.75 4.65
CA VAL A 28 -1.25 8.05 3.62
C VAL A 28 -1.11 8.82 2.31
N CYS A 29 -0.65 8.14 1.27
CA CYS A 29 -0.62 8.69 -0.09
C CYS A 29 -1.99 8.53 -0.74
N LEU A 30 -2.52 7.31 -0.77
CA LEU A 30 -3.79 6.98 -1.41
C LEU A 30 -4.48 5.83 -0.69
N HIS A 31 -5.80 5.91 -0.60
CA HIS A 31 -6.67 4.79 -0.30
C HIS A 31 -7.48 4.46 -1.56
N PHE A 32 -7.30 3.26 -2.09
CA PHE A 32 -7.99 2.79 -3.29
C PHE A 32 -9.11 1.83 -2.88
N THR A 33 -10.32 2.09 -3.37
CA THR A 33 -11.49 1.23 -3.14
C THR A 33 -11.96 0.58 -4.44
N GLY A 34 -12.41 -0.66 -4.36
CA GLY A 34 -12.85 -1.45 -5.50
C GLY A 34 -11.74 -2.34 -6.07
N VAL A 35 -11.91 -2.73 -7.34
CA VAL A 35 -11.04 -3.71 -8.00
C VAL A 35 -10.00 -3.00 -8.86
N PHE A 36 -8.72 -3.19 -8.55
CA PHE A 36 -7.64 -2.67 -9.37
C PHE A 36 -7.60 -3.41 -10.72
N PRO A 37 -7.43 -2.70 -11.85
CA PRO A 37 -7.41 -3.32 -13.16
C PRO A 37 -6.18 -4.23 -13.34
N ALA A 38 -6.24 -5.12 -14.33
CA ALA A 38 -5.14 -6.02 -14.66
C ALA A 38 -4.12 -5.36 -15.63
N SER A 39 -3.99 -4.04 -15.54
CA SER A 39 -3.10 -3.18 -16.32
C SER A 39 -2.20 -2.38 -15.38
N THR A 40 -1.14 -1.79 -15.92
CA THR A 40 -0.35 -0.78 -15.21
C THR A 40 -1.15 0.52 -15.15
N GLU A 41 -1.35 1.07 -13.96
CA GLU A 41 -2.03 2.35 -13.76
C GLU A 41 -1.15 3.31 -12.97
N MET A 42 -1.24 4.59 -13.31
CA MET A 42 -0.63 5.66 -12.53
C MET A 42 -1.60 6.06 -11.41
N LEU A 43 -1.13 5.98 -10.17
CA LEU A 43 -1.88 6.40 -8.99
C LEU A 43 -1.29 7.70 -8.44
N THR A 44 -2.14 8.70 -8.25
CA THR A 44 -1.73 9.99 -7.68
C THR A 44 -2.06 10.04 -6.20
N CYS A 45 -1.09 10.44 -5.37
CA CYS A 45 -1.36 10.68 -3.96
C CYS A 45 -2.40 11.80 -3.81
N THR A 46 -3.36 11.60 -2.91
CA THR A 46 -4.41 12.58 -2.58
C THR A 46 -3.84 13.84 -1.91
N ALA A 47 -2.69 13.71 -1.25
CA ALA A 47 -1.92 14.80 -0.68
C ALA A 47 -0.42 14.51 -0.81
N ILE A 48 0.42 15.52 -0.56
CA ILE A 48 1.87 15.33 -0.49
C ILE A 48 2.17 14.40 0.68
N ALA A 49 2.76 13.24 0.40
CA ALA A 49 3.18 12.25 1.38
C ALA A 49 4.72 12.19 1.43
N ARG A 50 5.31 12.36 2.61
CA ARG A 50 6.78 12.37 2.78
C ARG A 50 7.25 11.16 3.60
N GLY A 51 8.07 10.32 2.99
CA GLY A 51 8.69 9.21 3.68
C GLY A 51 9.80 8.55 2.89
N ARG A 52 10.61 7.75 3.60
CA ARG A 52 11.74 7.00 3.03
C ARG A 52 11.34 5.63 2.50
N TYR A 53 10.30 5.03 3.08
CA TYR A 53 9.83 3.69 2.75
C TYR A 53 8.37 3.77 2.29
N LEU A 54 8.08 3.18 1.14
CA LEU A 54 6.72 3.01 0.63
C LEU A 54 6.19 1.63 1.03
N PHE A 55 4.92 1.56 1.42
CA PHE A 55 4.23 0.30 1.66
C PHE A 55 2.88 0.30 0.94
N ILE A 56 2.46 -0.91 0.56
CA ILE A 56 1.15 -1.20 -0.01
C ILE A 56 0.51 -2.25 0.89
N GLN A 57 -0.66 -1.93 1.44
CA GLN A 57 -1.36 -2.77 2.39
C GLN A 57 -2.75 -3.11 1.84
N ILE A 58 -3.04 -4.40 1.69
CA ILE A 58 -4.39 -4.88 1.41
C ILE A 58 -5.22 -4.72 2.69
N GLU A 59 -6.41 -4.14 2.57
CA GLU A 59 -7.35 -4.03 3.68
C GLU A 59 -8.24 -5.27 3.69
N GLY A 60 -7.78 -6.29 4.42
CA GLY A 60 -8.53 -7.54 4.63
C GLY A 60 -9.29 -7.54 5.96
N ASP A 61 -10.30 -8.41 6.06
CA ASP A 61 -11.10 -8.69 7.27
C ASP A 61 -10.37 -9.57 8.31
N GLY A 62 -9.06 -9.80 8.13
CA GLY A 62 -8.21 -10.56 9.05
C GLY A 62 -8.40 -12.08 8.99
N LEU A 63 -9.24 -12.60 8.10
CA LEU A 63 -9.58 -14.03 8.03
C LEU A 63 -8.80 -14.79 6.94
N ALA A 64 -8.17 -14.11 5.99
CA ALA A 64 -7.36 -14.72 4.94
C ALA A 64 -5.92 -14.21 4.93
N LYS A 65 -4.96 -15.12 4.70
CA LYS A 65 -3.60 -14.77 4.28
C LYS A 65 -3.66 -14.27 2.85
N ASP A 66 -4.09 -13.03 2.66
CA ASP A 66 -4.10 -12.42 1.34
C ASP A 66 -2.67 -12.22 0.85
N MET A 67 -2.34 -12.87 -0.26
CA MET A 67 -1.04 -12.74 -0.91
C MET A 67 -1.07 -11.55 -1.86
N LEU A 68 -0.25 -10.54 -1.56
CA LEU A 68 -0.01 -9.42 -2.46
C LEU A 68 1.14 -9.79 -3.41
N THR A 69 0.83 -9.85 -4.70
CA THR A 69 1.84 -10.01 -5.77
C THR A 69 1.78 -8.78 -6.65
N ILE A 70 2.91 -8.09 -6.81
CA ILE A 70 3.04 -6.90 -7.64
C ILE A 70 4.13 -7.16 -8.68
N CYS A 71 3.84 -6.86 -9.94
CA CYS A 71 4.81 -7.01 -11.02
C CYS A 71 5.88 -5.93 -10.97
N GLU A 72 5.46 -4.67 -10.79
CA GLU A 72 6.35 -3.50 -10.83
C GLU A 72 5.75 -2.34 -10.03
N VAL A 73 6.62 -1.55 -9.39
CA VAL A 73 6.26 -0.32 -8.69
C VAL A 73 7.29 0.74 -9.07
N GLU A 74 6.83 1.82 -9.67
CA GLU A 74 7.61 3.04 -9.94
C GLU A 74 7.10 4.17 -9.05
N VAL A 75 8.02 4.96 -8.48
CA VAL A 75 7.70 6.09 -7.58
C VAL A 75 8.25 7.37 -8.18
N PHE A 76 7.39 8.40 -8.30
CA PHE A 76 7.66 9.69 -8.92
C PHE A 76 7.44 10.85 -7.95
#